data_AF-A0A6J6R485-F1
#
_entry.id   AF-A0A6J6R485-F1
#
_cell.length_a   1.000
_cell.length_b   1.000
_cell.length_c   1.000
_cell.angle_alpha   90.00
_cell.angle_beta   90.00
_cell.angle_gamma   90.00
#
_symmetry.space_group_name_H-M   'P 1'
#
loop_
_entity.id
_entity.type
_entity.pdbx_description
1 polymer ?
#
loop_
_entity_poly.entity_id
_entity_poly.type
_entity_poly.pdbx_seq_one_letter_code
_entity_poly.pdbx_strand_id
1 'polypeptide(L)'
;MKKLIGLLLSVFFFLAPMPNALAENAVVKIVSAPRQTFTGEFRNDSLAQELTPSGRLGLLVYVPKSRSKTWVIDSALIDEVNAMTSDYKVANDAAPIGNAIATNWLMQLKKISSANDVISLAYGNPDVTLARRLAPSELKAYYAFGKTRLETFLGRSVRSAAGTGLNAGTSRITNTQRASYSEARKALTRLSRVVTHTDVSNLRMKLAQLLTPTLDQRSREYFVTSAQGAVAAQTHRLRINPGKYQITTEKANLPVTVINQFPVDVVVSIAMLAKNTRVMVVDFSNITLPPNSKTQLALAAQVVAPGETTVFAQITDSEAAAIVPPSILQLNATVIDSRVTWFTTGAAILLLLAAVAQSVRRVRRGRASEI
;
A
#
# COMPACT_ATOMS: atom_id res chain seq x y z
N MET A 1 -16.95 1.39 -86.21
CA MET A 1 -17.24 1.05 -84.79
C MET A 1 -16.04 0.63 -83.94
N LYS A 2 -14.79 0.59 -84.45
CA LYS A 2 -13.60 0.24 -83.65
C LYS A 2 -12.89 1.43 -82.96
N LYS A 3 -13.19 2.67 -83.35
CA LYS A 3 -12.59 3.89 -82.77
C LYS A 3 -13.39 4.51 -81.61
N LEU A 4 -14.65 4.11 -81.40
CA LEU A 4 -15.48 4.60 -80.27
C LEU A 4 -15.28 3.79 -78.98
N ILE A 5 -14.82 2.54 -79.08
CA ILE A 5 -14.63 1.65 -77.93
C ILE A 5 -13.33 1.99 -77.18
N GLY A 6 -12.30 2.50 -77.86
CA GLY A 6 -11.04 2.90 -77.23
C GLY A 6 -11.14 4.17 -76.36
N LEU A 7 -12.10 5.05 -76.66
CA LEU A 7 -12.30 6.30 -75.91
C LEU A 7 -13.14 6.09 -74.64
N LEU A 8 -13.96 5.03 -74.60
CA LEU A 8 -14.73 4.65 -73.41
C LEU A 8 -13.90 3.86 -72.38
N LEU A 9 -12.85 3.15 -72.83
CA LEU A 9 -11.95 2.43 -71.93
C LEU A 9 -10.95 3.35 -71.19
N SER A 10 -10.67 4.53 -71.74
CA SER A 10 -9.72 5.50 -71.17
C SER A 10 -10.35 6.40 -70.09
N VAL A 11 -11.66 6.65 -70.14
CA VAL A 11 -12.36 7.42 -69.10
C VAL A 11 -12.63 6.58 -67.84
N PHE A 12 -12.76 5.26 -67.96
CA PHE A 12 -12.98 4.37 -66.81
C PHE A 12 -11.75 4.25 -65.89
N PHE A 13 -10.53 4.46 -66.41
CA PHE A 13 -9.31 4.43 -65.60
C PHE A 13 -9.02 5.74 -64.84
N PHE A 14 -9.65 6.86 -65.20
CA PHE A 14 -9.52 8.13 -64.46
C PHE A 14 -10.60 8.33 -63.39
N LEU A 15 -11.64 7.49 -63.36
CA LEU A 15 -12.74 7.53 -62.37
C LEU A 15 -12.76 6.33 -61.42
N ALA A 16 -11.80 5.40 -61.54
CA ALA A 16 -11.63 4.38 -60.52
C ALA A 16 -11.26 5.08 -59.19
N PRO A 17 -12.04 4.89 -58.10
CA PRO A 17 -11.62 5.37 -56.80
C PRO A 17 -10.28 4.69 -56.51
N MET A 18 -9.20 5.48 -56.46
CA MET A 18 -7.92 5.02 -55.93
C MET A 18 -8.24 4.30 -54.63
N PRO A 19 -7.84 3.02 -54.46
CA PRO A 19 -7.97 2.39 -53.16
C PRO A 19 -7.22 3.31 -52.20
N ASN A 20 -7.97 3.97 -51.31
CA ASN A 20 -7.38 4.67 -50.19
C ASN A 20 -6.65 3.58 -49.39
N ALA A 21 -5.36 3.42 -49.66
CA ALA A 21 -4.47 2.73 -48.76
C ALA A 21 -4.58 3.53 -47.46
N LEU A 22 -5.35 3.00 -46.50
CA LEU A 22 -5.31 3.46 -45.14
C LEU A 22 -3.87 3.29 -44.72
N ALA A 23 -3.10 4.38 -44.72
CA ALA A 23 -1.74 4.37 -44.22
C ALA A 23 -1.80 3.78 -42.82
N GLU A 24 -1.18 2.61 -42.62
CA GLU A 24 -1.11 1.97 -41.33
C GLU A 24 -0.46 2.97 -40.37
N ASN A 25 -1.26 3.55 -39.45
CA ASN A 25 -0.76 4.58 -38.55
C ASN A 25 0.40 3.99 -37.73
N ALA A 26 1.61 4.55 -37.90
CA ALA A 26 2.78 4.04 -37.22
C ALA A 26 2.60 4.16 -35.69
N VAL A 27 2.71 3.03 -34.99
CA VAL A 27 2.55 2.98 -33.54
C VAL A 27 3.87 3.35 -32.86
N VAL A 28 3.89 4.45 -32.09
CA VAL A 28 5.04 4.87 -31.30
C VAL A 28 4.78 4.54 -29.83
N LYS A 29 5.58 3.64 -29.26
CA LYS A 29 5.46 3.24 -27.85
C LYS A 29 6.44 4.02 -26.96
N ILE A 30 5.91 4.77 -26.00
CA ILE A 30 6.67 5.50 -24.98
C ILE A 30 6.60 4.73 -23.67
N VAL A 31 7.58 3.85 -23.49
CA VAL A 31 7.71 2.96 -22.33
C VAL A 31 9.18 2.88 -21.92
N SER A 32 9.43 2.68 -20.63
CA SER A 32 10.76 2.45 -20.07
C SER A 32 10.65 1.72 -18.73
N ALA A 33 11.74 1.10 -18.27
CA ALA A 33 11.78 0.53 -16.93
C ALA A 33 11.62 1.63 -15.85
N PRO A 34 11.01 1.34 -14.69
CA PRO A 34 10.92 2.33 -13.63
C PRO A 34 12.32 2.63 -13.05
N ARG A 35 12.60 3.90 -12.76
CA ARG A 35 13.83 4.35 -12.06
C ARG A 35 13.53 4.92 -10.67
N GLN A 36 12.34 5.48 -10.49
CA GLN A 36 11.95 6.10 -9.23
C GLN A 36 11.38 5.06 -8.26
N THR A 37 12.03 4.92 -7.11
CA THR A 37 11.63 4.03 -6.02
C THR A 37 10.24 4.37 -5.47
N PHE A 38 9.66 3.46 -4.68
CA PHE A 38 8.37 3.67 -4.05
C PHE A 38 8.39 4.76 -2.95
N THR A 39 9.57 5.24 -2.56
CA THR A 39 9.77 6.36 -1.63
C THR A 39 10.03 7.71 -2.33
N GLY A 40 10.12 7.72 -3.67
CA GLY A 40 10.23 8.94 -4.49
C GLY A 40 11.65 9.28 -4.96
N GLU A 41 12.66 8.59 -4.45
CA GLU A 41 14.06 8.73 -4.87
C GLU A 41 14.34 7.99 -6.20
N PHE A 42 15.28 8.47 -7.00
CA PHE A 42 15.71 7.78 -8.22
C PHE A 42 16.89 6.87 -7.93
N ARG A 43 16.85 5.63 -8.42
CA ARG A 43 17.97 4.69 -8.26
C ARG A 43 19.25 5.18 -8.94
N ASN A 44 19.10 5.84 -10.08
CA ASN A 44 20.18 6.41 -10.89
C ASN A 44 19.58 7.45 -11.84
N ASP A 45 20.46 8.21 -12.50
CA ASP A 45 20.05 9.25 -13.45
C ASP A 45 20.05 8.79 -14.92
N SER A 46 19.97 7.47 -15.16
CA SER A 46 19.99 6.92 -16.54
C SER A 46 18.80 7.37 -17.38
N LEU A 47 17.67 7.72 -16.73
CA LEU A 47 16.50 8.23 -17.43
C LEU A 47 16.80 9.58 -18.11
N ALA A 48 17.61 10.45 -17.49
CA ALA A 48 18.01 11.72 -18.10
C ALA A 48 18.68 11.49 -19.46
N GLN A 49 19.55 10.48 -19.57
CA GLN A 49 20.23 10.14 -20.83
C GLN A 49 19.25 9.65 -21.90
N GLU A 50 18.24 8.85 -21.53
CA GLU A 50 17.22 8.39 -22.49
C GLU A 50 16.38 9.53 -23.07
N LEU A 51 16.18 10.60 -22.30
CA LEU A 51 15.36 11.76 -22.67
C LEU A 51 16.10 12.79 -23.55
N THR A 52 17.43 12.72 -23.64
CA THR A 52 18.21 13.59 -24.55
C THR A 52 17.83 13.35 -26.02
N PRO A 53 18.02 14.31 -26.95
CA PRO A 53 17.69 14.12 -28.37
C PRO A 53 18.29 12.88 -29.03
N SER A 54 19.49 12.47 -28.61
CA SER A 54 20.17 11.25 -29.05
C SER A 54 19.80 10.00 -28.24
N GLY A 55 19.14 10.17 -27.10
CA GLY A 55 18.68 9.10 -26.23
C GLY A 55 17.50 8.32 -26.80
N ARG A 56 17.29 7.10 -26.30
CA ARG A 56 16.26 6.18 -26.81
C ARG A 56 14.84 6.78 -26.83
N LEU A 57 14.44 7.49 -25.77
CA LEU A 57 13.12 8.15 -25.70
C LEU A 57 13.11 9.48 -26.46
N GLY A 58 14.24 10.17 -26.54
CA GLY A 58 14.37 11.38 -27.33
C GLY A 58 14.26 11.13 -28.83
N LEU A 59 14.87 10.07 -29.35
CA LEU A 59 14.77 9.67 -30.76
C LEU A 59 13.32 9.44 -31.23
N LEU A 60 12.40 9.12 -30.30
CA LEU A 60 10.98 8.95 -30.60
C LEU A 60 10.22 10.30 -30.65
N VAL A 61 10.70 11.31 -29.91
CA VAL A 61 9.97 12.54 -29.59
C VAL A 61 10.56 13.78 -30.31
N TYR A 62 11.87 13.85 -30.46
CA TYR A 62 12.59 14.89 -31.22
C TYR A 62 12.62 14.56 -32.71
N VAL A 63 11.43 14.41 -33.29
CA VAL A 63 11.20 14.11 -34.70
C VAL A 63 10.29 15.16 -35.33
N PRO A 64 10.29 15.33 -36.67
CA PRO A 64 9.33 16.18 -37.34
C PRO A 64 7.88 15.80 -37.01
N LYS A 65 7.01 16.81 -36.89
CA LYS A 65 5.59 16.61 -36.57
C LYS A 65 4.92 15.83 -37.70
N SER A 66 4.21 14.76 -37.36
CA SER A 66 3.39 13.96 -38.27
C SER A 66 1.97 13.83 -37.72
N ARG A 67 0.99 13.56 -38.59
CA ARG A 67 -0.43 13.31 -38.25
C ARG A 67 -0.85 11.84 -38.43
N SER A 68 0.06 10.97 -38.84
CA SER A 68 -0.19 9.54 -39.13
C SER A 68 0.42 8.61 -38.08
N LYS A 69 0.45 9.04 -36.82
CA LYS A 69 1.01 8.26 -35.71
C LYS A 69 -0.04 7.96 -34.65
N THR A 70 0.06 6.79 -34.03
CA THR A 70 -0.65 6.48 -32.79
C THR A 70 0.35 6.38 -31.66
N TRP A 71 0.21 7.23 -30.63
CA TRP A 71 1.09 7.23 -29.47
C TRP A 71 0.54 6.31 -28.40
N VAL A 72 1.33 5.34 -27.96
CA VAL A 72 0.98 4.42 -26.87
C VAL A 72 1.92 4.72 -25.71
N ILE A 73 1.39 5.29 -24.64
CA ILE A 73 2.21 5.91 -23.58
C ILE A 73 1.93 5.24 -22.24
N ASP A 74 3.00 4.89 -21.51
CA ASP A 74 2.91 4.56 -20.09
C ASP A 74 2.93 5.84 -19.25
N SER A 75 1.85 6.10 -18.53
CA SER A 75 1.71 7.25 -17.65
C SER A 75 2.63 7.20 -16.43
N ALA A 76 3.08 6.02 -15.97
CA ALA A 76 4.04 5.95 -14.88
C ALA A 76 5.40 6.51 -15.30
N LEU A 77 5.81 6.30 -16.56
CA LEU A 77 7.00 6.94 -17.11
C LEU A 77 6.83 8.46 -17.16
N ILE A 78 5.65 8.95 -17.56
CA ILE A 78 5.37 10.40 -17.57
C ILE A 78 5.44 11.00 -16.17
N ASP A 79 4.91 10.33 -15.16
CA ASP A 79 5.00 10.78 -13.77
C ASP A 79 6.45 10.80 -13.26
N GLU A 80 7.28 9.82 -13.65
CA GLU A 80 8.73 9.83 -13.33
C GLU A 80 9.46 11.00 -14.01
N VAL A 81 9.23 11.22 -15.31
CA VAL A 81 9.83 12.36 -16.02
C VAL A 81 9.34 13.69 -15.44
N ASN A 82 8.06 13.78 -15.06
CA ASN A 82 7.52 14.95 -14.37
C ASN A 82 8.19 15.18 -13.02
N ALA A 83 8.45 14.13 -12.23
CA ALA A 83 9.18 14.26 -10.97
C ALA A 83 10.61 14.79 -11.17
N MET A 84 11.26 14.48 -12.30
CA MET A 84 12.59 15.00 -12.64
C MET A 84 12.59 16.52 -12.93
N THR A 85 11.44 17.14 -13.22
CA THR A 85 11.32 18.60 -13.45
C THR A 85 11.41 19.43 -12.18
N SER A 86 11.40 18.79 -11.01
CA SER A 86 11.58 19.42 -9.70
C SER A 86 12.93 19.02 -9.09
N ASP A 87 13.21 19.43 -7.86
CA ASP A 87 14.41 19.02 -7.12
C ASP A 87 14.29 17.53 -6.70
N TYR A 88 14.70 16.63 -7.61
CA TYR A 88 14.69 15.18 -7.36
C TYR A 88 16.03 14.69 -6.80
N LYS A 89 15.98 13.56 -6.10
CA LYS A 89 17.15 12.93 -5.47
C LYS A 89 17.55 11.66 -6.18
N VAL A 90 18.85 11.38 -6.21
CA VAL A 90 19.41 10.12 -6.73
C VAL A 90 20.07 9.37 -5.57
N ALA A 91 19.86 8.06 -5.49
CA ALA A 91 20.25 7.20 -4.37
C ALA A 91 21.77 7.11 -4.10
N ASN A 92 22.61 7.59 -5.01
CA ASN A 92 24.06 7.64 -4.85
C ASN A 92 24.58 9.05 -4.53
N ASP A 93 23.70 9.97 -4.11
CA ASP A 93 24.00 11.37 -3.81
C ASP A 93 24.63 12.17 -4.97
N ALA A 94 24.60 11.64 -6.20
CA ALA A 94 25.06 12.38 -7.36
C ALA A 94 24.12 13.55 -7.67
N ALA A 95 24.70 14.65 -8.16
CA ALA A 95 23.93 15.81 -8.58
C ALA A 95 23.00 15.44 -9.75
N PRO A 96 21.69 15.68 -9.63
CA PRO A 96 20.73 15.40 -10.70
C PRO A 96 20.98 16.30 -11.92
N ILE A 97 21.02 15.73 -13.13
CA ILE A 97 21.22 16.48 -14.39
C ILE A 97 19.94 16.60 -15.23
N GLY A 98 18.85 15.96 -14.78
CA GLY A 98 17.67 15.70 -15.58
C GLY A 98 16.63 16.82 -15.64
N ASN A 99 16.73 17.87 -14.83
CA ASN A 99 15.66 18.88 -14.71
C ASN A 99 15.31 19.57 -16.04
N ALA A 100 16.29 20.22 -16.67
CA ALA A 100 16.09 20.88 -17.96
C ALA A 100 15.77 19.87 -19.06
N ILE A 101 16.40 18.69 -19.03
CA ILE A 101 16.20 17.63 -20.04
C ILE A 101 14.76 17.11 -20.00
N ALA A 102 14.25 16.80 -18.81
CA ALA A 102 12.89 16.33 -18.58
C ALA A 102 11.85 17.39 -18.99
N THR A 103 12.08 18.64 -18.59
CA THR A 103 11.19 19.76 -18.95
C THR A 103 11.10 19.91 -20.48
N ASN A 104 12.23 19.92 -21.18
CA ASN A 104 12.26 20.00 -22.63
C ASN A 104 11.60 18.80 -23.30
N TRP A 105 11.86 17.59 -22.81
CA TRP A 105 11.29 16.37 -23.37
C TRP A 105 9.76 16.31 -23.21
N LEU A 106 9.22 16.70 -22.05
CA LEU A 106 7.76 16.74 -21.81
C LEU A 106 7.07 17.78 -22.70
N MET A 107 7.65 18.97 -22.83
CA MET A 107 7.15 20.01 -23.76
C MET A 107 7.12 19.49 -25.19
N GLN A 108 8.20 18.85 -25.63
CA GLN A 108 8.29 18.29 -26.97
C GLN A 108 7.27 17.16 -27.17
N LEU A 109 7.11 16.23 -26.22
CA LEU A 109 6.11 15.15 -26.29
C LEU A 109 4.68 15.72 -26.41
N LYS A 110 4.34 16.77 -25.64
CA LYS A 110 3.04 17.42 -25.75
C LYS A 110 2.84 18.04 -27.14
N LYS A 111 3.87 18.72 -27.67
CA LYS A 111 3.85 19.32 -29.00
C LYS A 111 3.68 18.30 -30.12
N ILE A 112 4.49 17.23 -30.14
CA ILE A 112 4.49 16.28 -31.27
C ILE A 112 3.27 15.35 -31.27
N SER A 113 2.67 15.09 -30.11
CA SER A 113 1.51 14.21 -29.99
C SER A 113 0.19 14.95 -30.24
N SER A 114 0.17 16.29 -30.14
CA SER A 114 -1.05 17.14 -30.18
C SER A 114 -2.06 16.83 -31.29
N ALA A 115 -1.61 16.45 -32.49
CA ALA A 115 -2.47 16.18 -33.65
C ALA A 115 -2.69 14.69 -33.94
N ASN A 116 -2.32 13.82 -32.99
CA ASN A 116 -2.35 12.36 -33.14
C ASN A 116 -3.21 11.71 -32.06
N ASP A 117 -3.62 10.48 -32.35
CA ASP A 117 -4.24 9.59 -31.38
C ASP A 117 -3.25 9.23 -30.28
N VAL A 118 -3.74 9.25 -29.04
CA VAL A 118 -2.99 8.82 -27.87
C VAL A 118 -3.78 7.75 -27.13
N ILE A 119 -3.08 6.67 -26.80
CA ILE A 119 -3.58 5.54 -26.04
C ILE A 119 -2.74 5.44 -24.76
N SER A 120 -3.39 5.53 -23.61
CA SER A 120 -2.76 5.25 -22.32
C SER A 120 -2.68 3.75 -22.09
N LEU A 121 -1.49 3.26 -21.74
CA LEU A 121 -1.32 1.95 -21.12
C LEU A 121 -1.88 1.95 -19.69
N ALA A 122 -2.05 0.74 -19.13
CA ALA A 122 -2.19 0.59 -17.67
C ALA A 122 -0.95 1.16 -16.98
N TYR A 123 -1.17 1.91 -15.90
CA TYR A 123 -0.10 2.58 -15.15
C TYR A 123 1.04 1.60 -14.79
N GLY A 124 2.28 1.91 -15.17
CA GLY A 124 3.46 1.08 -14.90
C GLY A 124 3.65 -0.08 -15.87
N ASN A 125 2.84 -0.14 -16.94
CA ASN A 125 2.85 -1.15 -17.98
C ASN A 125 3.02 -2.60 -17.43
N PRO A 126 2.13 -3.07 -16.54
CA PRO A 126 2.22 -4.41 -15.99
C PRO A 126 2.00 -5.49 -17.06
N ASP A 127 2.54 -6.69 -16.84
CA ASP A 127 2.09 -7.89 -17.57
C ASP A 127 0.59 -8.09 -17.30
N VAL A 128 -0.22 -7.82 -18.33
CA VAL A 128 -1.68 -7.79 -18.23
C VAL A 128 -2.30 -9.16 -17.99
N THR A 129 -1.67 -10.23 -18.50
CA THR A 129 -2.14 -11.60 -18.29
C THR A 129 -1.94 -11.99 -16.83
N LEU A 130 -0.75 -11.69 -16.31
CA LEU A 130 -0.42 -11.95 -14.91
C LEU A 130 -1.24 -11.06 -13.95
N ALA A 131 -1.35 -9.77 -14.23
CA ALA A 131 -2.12 -8.83 -13.43
C ALA A 131 -3.60 -9.23 -13.37
N ARG A 132 -4.18 -9.67 -14.51
CA ARG A 132 -5.56 -10.16 -14.56
C ARG A 132 -5.77 -11.39 -13.68
N ARG A 133 -4.83 -12.33 -13.68
CA ARG A 133 -4.89 -13.54 -12.85
C ARG A 133 -4.75 -13.24 -11.36
N LEU A 134 -3.86 -12.32 -10.98
CA LEU A 134 -3.59 -11.98 -9.59
C LEU A 134 -4.64 -11.03 -8.98
N ALA A 135 -5.12 -10.07 -9.78
CA ALA A 135 -5.94 -8.96 -9.29
C ALA A 135 -6.74 -8.28 -10.45
N PRO A 136 -7.85 -8.90 -10.91
CA PRO A 136 -8.59 -8.39 -12.07
C PRO A 136 -9.24 -7.02 -11.84
N SER A 137 -9.71 -6.72 -10.63
CA SER A 137 -10.25 -5.39 -10.27
C SER A 137 -9.17 -4.31 -10.27
N GLU A 138 -7.95 -4.65 -9.86
CA GLU A 138 -6.82 -3.72 -9.81
C GLU A 138 -6.28 -3.42 -11.19
N LEU A 139 -6.28 -4.39 -12.09
CA LEU A 139 -5.94 -4.13 -13.48
C LEU A 139 -6.87 -3.08 -14.10
N LYS A 140 -8.18 -3.13 -13.80
CA LYS A 140 -9.12 -2.08 -14.22
C LYS A 140 -8.75 -0.71 -13.62
N ALA A 141 -8.39 -0.68 -12.33
CA ALA A 141 -7.94 0.53 -11.67
C ALA A 141 -6.65 1.10 -12.29
N TYR A 142 -5.67 0.26 -12.64
CA TYR A 142 -4.43 0.69 -13.30
C TYR A 142 -4.68 1.31 -14.68
N TYR A 143 -5.63 0.77 -15.46
CA TYR A 143 -6.04 1.40 -16.73
C TYR A 143 -6.74 2.74 -16.53
N ALA A 144 -7.66 2.82 -15.56
CA ALA A 144 -8.38 4.06 -15.27
C ALA A 144 -7.43 5.15 -14.76
N PHE A 145 -6.61 4.83 -13.76
CA PHE A 145 -5.62 5.73 -13.19
C PHE A 145 -4.61 6.18 -14.24
N GLY A 146 -4.09 5.25 -15.03
CA GLY A 146 -3.12 5.59 -16.07
C GLY A 146 -3.69 6.52 -17.13
N LYS A 147 -4.94 6.29 -17.54
CA LYS A 147 -5.67 7.19 -18.45
C LYS A 147 -5.80 8.58 -17.86
N THR A 148 -6.35 8.71 -16.65
CA THR A 148 -6.56 10.00 -15.98
C THR A 148 -5.26 10.79 -15.83
N ARG A 149 -4.17 10.11 -15.46
CA ARG A 149 -2.83 10.74 -15.35
C ARG A 149 -2.37 11.31 -16.68
N LEU A 150 -2.48 10.53 -17.77
CA LEU A 150 -2.05 10.96 -19.08
C LEU A 150 -2.92 12.09 -19.65
N GLU A 151 -4.23 12.05 -19.42
CA GLU A 151 -5.15 13.13 -19.81
C GLU A 151 -4.81 14.44 -19.09
N THR A 152 -4.51 14.35 -17.79
CA THR A 152 -4.09 15.50 -16.98
C THR A 152 -2.80 16.12 -17.53
N PHE A 153 -1.79 15.30 -17.84
CA PHE A 153 -0.53 15.77 -18.43
C PHE A 153 -0.72 16.45 -19.80
N LEU A 154 -1.45 15.78 -20.70
CA LEU A 154 -1.66 16.29 -22.07
C LEU A 154 -2.67 17.43 -22.15
N GLY A 155 -3.54 17.59 -21.15
CA GLY A 155 -4.65 18.55 -21.17
C GLY A 155 -5.73 18.22 -22.20
N ARG A 156 -5.91 16.92 -22.52
CA ARG A 156 -6.92 16.44 -23.49
C ARG A 156 -7.25 14.98 -23.23
N SER A 157 -8.40 14.53 -23.75
CA SER A 157 -8.82 13.14 -23.66
C SER A 157 -7.89 12.17 -24.42
N VAL A 158 -7.74 10.97 -23.88
CA VAL A 158 -6.98 9.87 -24.49
C VAL A 158 -7.78 8.57 -24.46
N ARG A 159 -7.41 7.62 -25.32
CA ARG A 159 -8.01 6.28 -25.30
C ARG A 159 -7.31 5.39 -24.27
N SER A 160 -8.00 4.39 -23.73
CA SER A 160 -7.37 3.37 -22.89
C SER A 160 -6.92 2.20 -23.74
N ALA A 161 -5.78 1.59 -23.40
CA ALA A 161 -5.32 0.34 -24.00
C ALA A 161 -6.07 -0.91 -23.48
N ALA A 162 -7.02 -0.76 -22.57
CA ALA A 162 -7.79 -1.87 -22.03
C ALA A 162 -8.44 -2.72 -23.15
N GLY A 163 -8.13 -4.02 -23.17
CA GLY A 163 -8.68 -4.96 -24.16
C GLY A 163 -8.05 -4.90 -25.56
N THR A 164 -7.10 -3.99 -25.80
CA THR A 164 -6.49 -3.79 -27.13
C THR A 164 -5.29 -4.71 -27.42
N GLY A 165 -4.72 -5.33 -26.39
CA GLY A 165 -3.48 -6.12 -26.52
C GLY A 165 -2.21 -5.29 -26.72
N LEU A 166 -2.28 -3.96 -26.63
CA LEU A 166 -1.12 -3.06 -26.86
C LEU A 166 -0.07 -3.12 -25.74
N ASN A 167 -0.48 -3.53 -24.54
CA ASN A 167 0.40 -3.89 -23.44
C ASN A 167 1.20 -5.14 -23.82
N ALA A 168 2.50 -4.98 -24.05
CA ALA A 168 3.37 -6.06 -24.50
C ALA A 168 4.32 -6.52 -23.38
N GLY A 169 4.52 -7.84 -23.30
CA GLY A 169 5.59 -8.47 -22.54
C GLY A 169 5.12 -9.36 -21.39
N THR A 170 5.94 -10.35 -21.09
CA THR A 170 5.72 -11.33 -20.01
C THR A 170 6.64 -11.04 -18.84
N SER A 171 6.09 -10.90 -17.65
CA SER A 171 6.86 -10.60 -16.44
C SER A 171 7.50 -11.86 -15.88
N ARG A 172 8.83 -11.87 -15.76
CA ARG A 172 9.59 -12.98 -15.18
C ARG A 172 9.69 -12.88 -13.65
N ILE A 173 8.55 -12.70 -12.96
CA ILE A 173 8.50 -12.69 -11.48
C ILE A 173 8.42 -14.10 -10.89
N THR A 174 9.12 -14.30 -9.77
CA THR A 174 9.06 -15.52 -8.95
C THR A 174 7.75 -15.60 -8.15
N ASN A 175 7.44 -16.78 -7.59
CA ASN A 175 6.27 -16.94 -6.73
C ASN A 175 6.36 -16.07 -5.46
N THR A 176 7.54 -15.94 -4.87
CA THR A 176 7.77 -15.04 -3.71
C THR A 176 7.47 -13.59 -4.06
N GLN A 177 7.89 -13.12 -5.24
CA GLN A 177 7.60 -11.75 -5.70
C GLN A 177 6.10 -11.54 -5.97
N ARG A 178 5.40 -12.55 -6.50
CA ARG A 178 3.93 -12.53 -6.64
C ARG A 178 3.22 -12.41 -5.29
N ALA A 179 3.71 -13.14 -4.29
CA ALA A 179 3.20 -13.06 -2.92
C ALA A 179 3.45 -11.66 -2.33
N SER A 180 4.66 -11.12 -2.47
CA SER A 180 4.98 -9.75 -2.02
C SER A 180 4.08 -8.69 -2.64
N TYR A 181 3.83 -8.74 -3.95
CA TYR A 181 2.87 -7.85 -4.62
C TYR A 181 1.46 -8.02 -4.04
N SER A 182 1.01 -9.26 -3.86
CA SER A 182 -0.34 -9.55 -3.38
C SER A 182 -0.56 -9.05 -1.95
N GLU A 183 0.42 -9.24 -1.06
CA GLU A 183 0.35 -8.77 0.33
C GLU A 183 0.42 -7.24 0.42
N ALA A 184 1.30 -6.60 -0.35
CA ALA A 184 1.37 -5.15 -0.45
C ALA A 184 0.02 -4.54 -0.90
N ARG A 185 -0.56 -5.11 -1.96
CA ARG A 185 -1.86 -4.71 -2.51
C ARG A 185 -2.99 -4.89 -1.50
N LYS A 186 -3.05 -6.03 -0.80
CA LYS A 186 -4.05 -6.28 0.24
C LYS A 186 -3.91 -5.28 1.38
N ALA A 187 -2.69 -5.01 1.83
CA ALA A 187 -2.43 -4.07 2.91
C ALA A 187 -2.95 -2.66 2.57
N LEU A 188 -2.63 -2.15 1.38
CA LEU A 188 -3.13 -0.84 0.93
C LEU A 188 -4.63 -0.83 0.65
N THR A 189 -5.19 -1.93 0.15
CA THR A 189 -6.65 -2.05 -0.04
C THR A 189 -7.38 -1.97 1.29
N ARG A 190 -6.90 -2.68 2.32
CA ARG A 190 -7.48 -2.64 3.67
C ARG A 190 -7.34 -1.25 4.29
N LEU A 191 -6.17 -0.65 4.19
CA LEU A 191 -5.94 0.73 4.65
C LEU A 191 -6.88 1.74 3.96
N SER A 192 -7.10 1.59 2.65
CA SER A 192 -8.00 2.47 1.88
C SER A 192 -9.48 2.35 2.24
N ARG A 193 -9.88 1.36 3.05
CA ARG A 193 -11.27 1.26 3.54
C ARG A 193 -11.59 2.32 4.59
N VAL A 194 -10.58 2.76 5.35
CA VAL A 194 -10.74 3.72 6.46
C VAL A 194 -9.95 5.01 6.25
N VAL A 195 -8.99 5.01 5.31
CA VAL A 195 -8.17 6.18 4.97
C VAL A 195 -8.38 6.58 3.51
N THR A 196 -9.05 7.70 3.28
CA THR A 196 -9.18 8.31 1.94
C THR A 196 -8.10 9.37 1.75
N HIS A 197 -6.91 8.96 1.30
CA HIS A 197 -5.78 9.86 1.05
C HIS A 197 -5.04 9.52 -0.25
N THR A 198 -4.57 10.55 -0.94
CA THR A 198 -3.92 10.41 -2.26
C THR A 198 -2.66 9.54 -2.19
N ASP A 199 -1.83 9.66 -1.15
CA ASP A 199 -0.62 8.82 -0.97
C ASP A 199 -0.92 7.33 -1.03
N VAL A 200 -1.98 6.88 -0.33
CA VAL A 200 -2.35 5.46 -0.27
C VAL A 200 -2.83 4.99 -1.65
N SER A 201 -3.67 5.79 -2.30
CA SER A 201 -4.16 5.48 -3.64
C SER A 201 -3.05 5.46 -4.70
N ASN A 202 -2.15 6.44 -4.70
CA ASN A 202 -1.03 6.54 -5.63
C ASN A 202 -0.04 5.40 -5.42
N LEU A 203 0.29 5.08 -4.16
CA LEU A 203 1.18 3.97 -3.83
C LEU A 203 0.59 2.63 -4.30
N ARG A 204 -0.72 2.43 -4.11
CA ARG A 204 -1.43 1.24 -4.58
C ARG A 204 -1.35 1.10 -6.11
N MET A 205 -1.51 2.20 -6.85
CA MET A 205 -1.36 2.19 -8.31
C MET A 205 0.09 1.93 -8.73
N LYS A 206 1.06 2.49 -8.00
CA LYS A 206 2.49 2.29 -8.26
C LYS A 206 2.92 0.81 -8.14
N LEU A 207 2.21 -0.01 -7.36
CA LEU A 207 2.50 -1.46 -7.26
C LEU A 207 2.43 -2.19 -8.61
N ALA A 208 1.72 -1.66 -9.61
CA ALA A 208 1.69 -2.20 -10.96
C ALA A 208 3.09 -2.30 -11.60
N GLN A 209 4.01 -1.39 -11.24
CA GLN A 209 5.39 -1.41 -11.73
C GLN A 209 6.14 -2.70 -11.32
N LEU A 210 5.74 -3.39 -10.23
CA LEU A 210 6.33 -4.68 -9.83
C LEU A 210 6.00 -5.81 -10.81
N LEU A 211 4.91 -5.66 -11.57
CA LEU A 211 4.46 -6.64 -12.56
C LEU A 211 4.98 -6.34 -13.96
N THR A 212 5.75 -5.26 -14.16
CA THR A 212 6.23 -4.87 -15.49
C THR A 212 7.22 -5.89 -16.08
N PRO A 213 7.19 -6.14 -17.41
CA PRO A 213 8.16 -7.00 -18.08
C PRO A 213 9.52 -6.32 -18.31
N THR A 214 9.63 -5.01 -18.16
CA THR A 214 10.85 -4.24 -18.47
C THR A 214 11.92 -4.31 -17.39
N LEU A 215 11.60 -4.86 -16.20
CA LEU A 215 12.55 -5.00 -15.10
C LEU A 215 13.40 -6.27 -15.24
N ASP A 216 14.72 -6.10 -15.22
CA ASP A 216 15.67 -7.20 -15.01
C ASP A 216 15.58 -7.78 -13.59
N GLN A 217 16.25 -8.90 -13.33
CA GLN A 217 16.19 -9.61 -12.05
C GLN A 217 16.67 -8.75 -10.86
N ARG A 218 17.82 -8.08 -10.97
CA ARG A 218 18.40 -7.28 -9.87
C ARG A 218 17.55 -6.03 -9.61
N SER A 219 17.04 -5.41 -10.66
CA SER A 219 16.14 -4.26 -10.55
C SER A 219 14.84 -4.65 -9.87
N ARG A 220 14.28 -5.81 -10.22
CA ARG A 220 13.05 -6.33 -9.64
C ARG A 220 13.17 -6.63 -8.14
N GLU A 221 14.25 -7.24 -7.70
CA GLU A 221 14.51 -7.47 -6.27
C GLU A 221 14.54 -6.14 -5.50
N TYR A 222 15.28 -5.16 -6.02
CA TYR A 222 15.36 -3.82 -5.43
C TYR A 222 13.99 -3.12 -5.32
N PHE A 223 13.19 -3.13 -6.40
CA PHE A 223 11.86 -2.50 -6.39
C PHE A 223 10.88 -3.22 -5.46
N VAL A 224 10.97 -4.54 -5.30
CA VAL A 224 10.16 -5.29 -4.33
C VAL A 224 10.50 -4.85 -2.91
N THR A 225 11.78 -4.75 -2.55
CA THR A 225 12.20 -4.26 -1.22
C THR A 225 11.76 -2.80 -1.00
N SER A 226 11.91 -1.94 -1.99
CA SER A 226 11.45 -0.56 -1.93
C SER A 226 9.92 -0.47 -1.71
N ALA A 227 9.14 -1.28 -2.44
CA ALA A 227 7.70 -1.33 -2.27
C ALA A 227 7.29 -1.82 -0.88
N GLN A 228 7.96 -2.85 -0.35
CA GLN A 228 7.73 -3.33 1.02
C GLN A 228 7.97 -2.24 2.06
N GLY A 229 9.09 -1.51 1.94
CA GLY A 229 9.41 -0.39 2.84
C GLY A 229 8.36 0.72 2.77
N ALA A 230 7.96 1.13 1.56
CA ALA A 230 6.96 2.18 1.37
C ALA A 230 5.57 1.77 1.89
N VAL A 231 5.15 0.52 1.65
CA VAL A 231 3.87 0.00 2.16
C VAL A 231 3.90 -0.10 3.69
N ALA A 232 4.98 -0.61 4.27
CA ALA A 232 5.15 -0.67 5.72
C ALA A 232 5.12 0.74 6.35
N ALA A 233 5.75 1.72 5.70
CA ALA A 233 5.70 3.11 6.15
C ALA A 233 4.26 3.67 6.12
N GLN A 234 3.49 3.40 5.06
CA GLN A 234 2.09 3.85 4.98
C GLN A 234 1.19 3.14 6.00
N THR A 235 1.32 1.82 6.19
CA THR A 235 0.51 1.11 7.20
C THR A 235 0.88 1.50 8.62
N HIS A 236 2.15 1.85 8.88
CA HIS A 236 2.59 2.30 10.20
C HIS A 236 2.02 3.67 10.62
N ARG A 237 1.50 4.46 9.67
CA ARG A 237 0.86 5.75 9.97
C ARG A 237 -0.44 5.60 10.76
N LEU A 238 -1.10 4.44 10.68
CA LEU A 238 -2.25 4.10 11.50
C LEU A 238 -1.90 2.89 12.37
N ARG A 239 -1.79 3.09 13.68
CA ARG A 239 -1.32 2.02 14.57
C ARG A 239 -1.71 2.21 16.02
N ILE A 240 -1.61 1.14 16.79
CA ILE A 240 -1.71 1.15 18.24
C ILE A 240 -0.29 1.01 18.81
N ASN A 241 0.09 1.84 19.78
CA ASN A 241 1.36 1.68 20.47
C ASN A 241 1.39 0.33 21.20
N PRO A 242 2.44 -0.50 21.01
CA PRO A 242 2.63 -1.65 21.87
C PRO A 242 2.89 -1.17 23.31
N GLY A 243 2.55 -2.00 24.29
CA GLY A 243 2.63 -1.61 25.70
C GLY A 243 2.85 -2.79 26.63
N LYS A 244 3.41 -2.51 27.80
CA LYS A 244 3.52 -3.44 28.93
C LYS A 244 2.76 -2.84 30.11
N TYR A 245 1.85 -3.61 30.71
CA TYR A 245 0.98 -3.16 31.78
C TYR A 245 1.07 -4.09 32.98
N GLN A 246 1.22 -3.50 34.17
CA GLN A 246 1.09 -4.19 35.44
C GLN A 246 -0.32 -3.98 35.98
N ILE A 247 -1.01 -5.05 36.36
CA ILE A 247 -2.36 -5.01 36.92
C ILE A 247 -2.33 -5.56 38.34
N THR A 248 -2.61 -4.69 39.31
CA THR A 248 -2.60 -5.00 40.75
C THR A 248 -4.00 -5.11 41.35
N THR A 249 -5.03 -4.76 40.59
CA THR A 249 -6.44 -4.78 41.01
C THR A 249 -7.29 -5.69 40.11
N GLU A 250 -8.40 -6.23 40.62
CA GLU A 250 -9.32 -7.08 39.85
C GLU A 250 -9.85 -6.40 38.58
N LYS A 251 -10.05 -5.08 38.62
CA LYS A 251 -10.44 -4.25 37.47
C LYS A 251 -9.45 -3.11 37.33
N ALA A 252 -9.01 -2.83 36.10
CA ALA A 252 -8.10 -1.74 35.79
C ALA A 252 -8.43 -1.10 34.44
N ASN A 253 -8.20 0.21 34.34
CA ASN A 253 -8.32 0.97 33.08
C ASN A 253 -6.92 1.25 32.54
N LEU A 254 -6.52 0.53 31.50
CA LEU A 254 -5.19 0.63 30.91
C LEU A 254 -5.15 1.68 29.79
N PRO A 255 -4.19 2.60 29.79
CA PRO A 255 -4.11 3.64 28.76
C PRO A 255 -3.52 3.09 27.46
N VAL A 256 -4.36 2.89 26.44
CA VAL A 256 -3.94 2.43 25.11
C VAL A 256 -3.89 3.61 24.14
N THR A 257 -2.72 3.87 23.56
CA THR A 257 -2.55 4.97 22.60
C THR A 257 -2.73 4.49 21.16
N VAL A 258 -3.67 5.09 20.45
CA VAL A 258 -3.94 4.89 19.02
C VAL A 258 -3.46 6.12 18.26
N ILE A 259 -2.75 5.90 17.15
CA ILE A 259 -2.07 6.96 16.40
C ILE A 259 -2.61 7.00 14.99
N ASN A 260 -3.00 8.19 14.56
CA ASN A 260 -3.33 8.51 13.17
C ASN A 260 -2.36 9.59 12.66
N GLN A 261 -1.45 9.23 11.76
CA GLN A 261 -0.52 10.15 11.09
C GLN A 261 -0.99 10.53 9.67
N PHE A 262 -2.26 10.31 9.36
CA PHE A 262 -2.87 10.83 8.12
C PHE A 262 -3.46 12.22 8.34
N PRO A 263 -3.46 13.08 7.31
CA PRO A 263 -4.05 14.42 7.40
C PRO A 263 -5.58 14.38 7.18
N VAL A 264 -6.23 13.26 7.47
CA VAL A 264 -7.68 13.06 7.36
C VAL A 264 -8.20 12.33 8.60
N ASP A 265 -9.48 12.53 8.90
CA ASP A 265 -10.16 11.75 9.94
C ASP A 265 -10.23 10.27 9.56
N VAL A 266 -10.07 9.42 10.57
CA VAL A 266 -10.10 7.96 10.41
C VAL A 266 -11.06 7.38 11.44
N VAL A 267 -12.11 6.71 10.96
CA VAL A 267 -13.11 6.03 11.82
C VAL A 267 -12.84 4.53 11.83
N VAL A 268 -12.62 3.97 13.02
CA VAL A 268 -12.21 2.57 13.20
C VAL A 268 -12.83 1.93 14.44
N SER A 269 -12.83 0.60 14.46
CA SER A 269 -13.04 -0.20 15.67
C SER A 269 -11.72 -0.87 16.06
N ILE A 270 -11.63 -1.36 17.30
CA ILE A 270 -10.45 -2.09 17.80
C ILE A 270 -10.92 -3.36 18.49
N ALA A 271 -10.60 -4.50 17.89
CA ALA A 271 -10.80 -5.81 18.49
C ALA A 271 -9.64 -6.15 19.43
N MET A 272 -9.96 -6.59 20.64
CA MET A 272 -9.03 -6.94 21.71
C MET A 272 -9.04 -8.45 21.95
N LEU A 273 -8.04 -9.14 21.41
CA LEU A 273 -7.96 -10.60 21.45
C LEU A 273 -6.93 -11.05 22.49
N ALA A 274 -7.40 -11.47 23.66
CA ALA A 274 -6.54 -12.06 24.68
C ALA A 274 -6.07 -13.46 24.27
N LYS A 275 -4.78 -13.75 24.47
CA LYS A 275 -4.18 -15.06 24.18
C LYS A 275 -4.71 -16.18 25.09
N ASN A 276 -5.22 -15.82 26.27
CA ASN A 276 -5.81 -16.74 27.24
C ASN A 276 -6.90 -16.03 28.05
N THR A 277 -7.60 -16.77 28.91
CA THR A 277 -8.72 -16.26 29.72
C THR A 277 -8.30 -15.61 31.05
N ARG A 278 -7.00 -15.37 31.29
CA ARG A 278 -6.52 -14.77 32.56
C ARG A 278 -6.98 -13.32 32.73
N VAL A 279 -7.16 -12.61 31.62
CA VAL A 279 -7.66 -11.25 31.59
C VAL A 279 -8.75 -11.15 30.53
N MET A 280 -9.91 -10.62 30.91
CA MET A 280 -10.97 -10.22 30.00
C MET A 280 -10.79 -8.75 29.64
N VAL A 281 -10.95 -8.43 28.36
CA VAL A 281 -10.78 -7.08 27.79
C VAL A 281 -11.97 -6.75 26.91
N VAL A 282 -12.28 -5.46 26.79
CA VAL A 282 -13.41 -4.97 26.01
C VAL A 282 -12.92 -4.35 24.71
N ASP A 283 -13.63 -4.63 23.62
CA ASP A 283 -13.42 -4.04 22.30
C ASP A 283 -13.82 -2.55 22.30
N PHE A 284 -13.26 -1.79 21.36
CA PHE A 284 -13.71 -0.43 21.10
C PHE A 284 -14.43 -0.36 19.76
N SER A 285 -15.51 0.40 19.69
CA SER A 285 -16.31 0.54 18.47
C SER A 285 -16.46 2.00 18.08
N ASN A 286 -16.39 2.26 16.77
CA ASN A 286 -16.69 3.56 16.17
C ASN A 286 -15.88 4.73 16.75
N ILE A 287 -14.57 4.52 16.93
CA ILE A 287 -13.64 5.55 17.37
C ILE A 287 -13.30 6.45 16.19
N THR A 288 -13.49 7.75 16.36
CA THR A 288 -12.99 8.75 15.41
C THR A 288 -11.60 9.21 15.84
N LEU A 289 -10.62 9.04 14.97
CA LEU A 289 -9.24 9.47 15.16
C LEU A 289 -8.99 10.75 14.33
N PRO A 290 -8.79 11.91 14.97
CA PRO A 290 -8.52 13.16 14.27
C PRO A 290 -7.25 13.11 13.41
N PRO A 291 -7.04 14.05 12.47
CA PRO A 291 -5.87 14.08 11.61
C PRO A 291 -4.60 14.32 12.43
N ASN A 292 -3.51 13.63 12.09
CA ASN A 292 -2.19 13.80 12.72
C ASN A 292 -2.23 13.76 14.27
N SER A 293 -3.03 12.87 14.84
CA SER A 293 -3.34 12.82 16.27
C SER A 293 -2.84 11.56 16.97
N LYS A 294 -2.74 11.64 18.29
CA LYS A 294 -2.58 10.50 19.20
C LYS A 294 -3.77 10.51 20.17
N THR A 295 -4.58 9.47 20.12
CA THR A 295 -5.79 9.32 20.95
C THR A 295 -5.53 8.27 22.01
N GLN A 296 -5.77 8.61 23.28
CA GLN A 296 -5.64 7.70 24.41
C GLN A 296 -7.01 7.11 24.75
N LEU A 297 -7.10 5.79 24.75
CA LEU A 297 -8.30 5.03 25.07
C LEU A 297 -8.10 4.30 26.41
N ALA A 298 -9.14 4.26 27.24
CA ALA A 298 -9.14 3.53 28.49
C ALA A 298 -9.61 2.09 28.26
N LEU A 299 -8.68 1.14 28.20
CA LEU A 299 -8.97 -0.29 28.06
C LEU A 299 -9.39 -0.85 29.42
N ALA A 300 -10.67 -1.18 29.56
CA ALA A 300 -11.18 -1.89 30.71
C ALA A 300 -10.67 -3.35 30.68
N ALA A 301 -9.84 -3.70 31.65
CA ALA A 301 -9.32 -5.04 31.86
C ALA A 301 -9.83 -5.61 33.18
N GLN A 302 -10.33 -6.84 33.14
CA GLN A 302 -10.74 -7.61 34.32
C GLN A 302 -9.84 -8.83 34.48
N VAL A 303 -9.19 -8.93 35.63
CA VAL A 303 -8.33 -10.06 35.98
C VAL A 303 -9.18 -11.22 36.49
N VAL A 304 -9.01 -12.38 35.87
CA VAL A 304 -9.62 -13.66 36.25
C VAL A 304 -8.62 -14.53 37.01
N ALA A 305 -7.34 -14.50 36.62
CA ALA A 305 -6.28 -15.25 37.28
C ALA A 305 -4.93 -14.50 37.20
N PRO A 306 -4.04 -14.66 38.21
CA PRO A 306 -2.69 -14.11 38.18
C PRO A 306 -1.85 -14.63 37.01
N GLY A 307 -0.82 -13.88 36.63
CA GLY A 307 0.19 -14.25 35.65
C GLY A 307 0.22 -13.37 34.41
N GLU A 308 1.12 -13.71 33.49
CA GLU A 308 1.31 -12.99 32.24
C GLU A 308 0.32 -13.42 31.14
N THR A 309 -0.14 -12.45 30.36
CA THR A 309 -0.92 -12.68 29.15
C THR A 309 -0.60 -11.64 28.09
N THR A 310 -0.94 -11.96 26.84
CA THR A 310 -0.79 -11.07 25.70
C THR A 310 -2.17 -10.77 25.14
N VAL A 311 -2.45 -9.49 24.92
CA VAL A 311 -3.64 -9.03 24.20
C VAL A 311 -3.20 -8.48 22.85
N PHE A 312 -3.75 -9.04 21.78
CA PHE A 312 -3.58 -8.54 20.43
C PHE A 312 -4.65 -7.48 20.14
N ALA A 313 -4.21 -6.23 19.98
CA ALA A 313 -5.08 -5.12 19.64
C ALA A 313 -5.10 -4.94 18.11
N GLN A 314 -6.23 -5.23 17.49
CA GLN A 314 -6.41 -5.24 16.05
C GLN A 314 -7.34 -4.11 15.62
N ILE A 315 -6.83 -3.14 14.86
CA ILE A 315 -7.68 -2.11 14.23
C ILE A 315 -8.52 -2.77 13.13
N THR A 316 -9.83 -2.54 13.16
CA THR A 316 -10.81 -3.08 12.22
C THR A 316 -11.68 -1.97 11.61
N ASP A 317 -12.31 -2.26 10.47
CA ASP A 317 -13.40 -1.44 9.93
C ASP A 317 -14.76 -1.82 10.56
N SER A 318 -15.83 -1.20 10.07
CA SER A 318 -17.22 -1.49 10.46
C SER A 318 -17.68 -2.92 10.18
N GLU A 319 -16.98 -3.67 9.31
CA GLU A 319 -17.27 -5.07 8.98
C GLU A 319 -16.36 -6.04 9.75
N ALA A 320 -15.65 -5.55 10.77
CA ALA A 320 -14.67 -6.30 11.57
C ALA A 320 -13.46 -6.84 10.77
N ALA A 321 -13.18 -6.32 9.57
CA ALA A 321 -12.02 -6.72 8.81
C ALA A 321 -10.76 -5.98 9.30
N ALA A 322 -9.67 -6.72 9.49
CA ALA A 322 -8.39 -6.17 9.94
C ALA A 322 -7.82 -5.13 8.96
N ILE A 323 -7.39 -3.96 9.46
CA ILE A 323 -6.88 -2.87 8.62
C ILE A 323 -5.35 -2.88 8.54
N VAL A 324 -4.70 -2.91 9.70
CA VAL A 324 -3.23 -2.91 9.85
C VAL A 324 -2.79 -4.14 10.66
N PRO A 325 -1.50 -4.48 10.71
CA PRO A 325 -1.03 -5.56 11.59
C PRO A 325 -1.43 -5.31 13.07
N PRO A 326 -1.71 -6.38 13.84
CA PRO A 326 -2.10 -6.24 15.24
C PRO A 326 -0.94 -5.70 16.08
N SER A 327 -1.27 -4.89 17.08
CA SER A 327 -0.33 -4.45 18.10
C SER A 327 -0.37 -5.38 19.31
N ILE A 328 0.74 -5.47 20.03
CA ILE A 328 0.92 -6.40 21.15
C ILE A 328 0.89 -5.60 22.45
N LEU A 329 -0.04 -5.95 23.33
CA LEU A 329 -0.12 -5.46 24.71
C LEU A 329 0.22 -6.61 25.65
N GLN A 330 1.30 -6.47 26.43
CA GLN A 330 1.71 -7.45 27.44
C GLN A 330 1.12 -7.04 28.78
N LEU A 331 0.32 -7.92 29.38
CA LEU A 331 -0.36 -7.68 30.64
C LEU A 331 0.18 -8.66 31.67
N ASN A 332 0.61 -8.15 32.82
CA ASN A 332 1.03 -8.96 33.96
C ASN A 332 0.11 -8.68 35.15
N ALA A 333 -0.68 -9.67 35.55
CA ALA A 333 -1.61 -9.56 36.65
C ALA A 333 -1.07 -10.21 37.92
N THR A 334 -0.96 -9.44 39.00
CA THR A 334 -0.48 -9.93 40.32
C THR A 334 -1.58 -9.89 41.39
N VAL A 335 -2.84 -9.77 40.97
CA VAL A 335 -4.00 -9.69 41.87
C VAL A 335 -4.13 -10.99 42.64
N ILE A 336 -4.08 -10.92 43.97
CA ILE A 336 -4.38 -12.06 44.84
C ILE A 336 -5.91 -12.09 45.03
N ASP A 337 -6.51 -13.25 44.78
CA ASP A 337 -7.96 -13.44 44.96
C ASP A 337 -8.35 -13.10 46.41
N SER A 338 -9.30 -12.17 46.57
CA SER A 338 -9.79 -11.71 47.88
C SER A 338 -10.33 -12.85 48.74
N ARG A 339 -10.86 -13.92 48.11
CA ARG A 339 -11.32 -15.13 48.79
C ARG A 339 -10.14 -15.85 49.43
N VAL A 340 -9.02 -15.98 48.72
CA VAL A 340 -7.81 -16.64 49.24
C VAL A 340 -7.24 -15.86 50.43
N THR A 341 -7.26 -14.52 50.36
CA THR A 341 -6.88 -13.68 51.50
C THR A 341 -7.79 -13.91 52.70
N TRP A 342 -9.11 -14.01 52.51
CA TRP A 342 -10.03 -14.31 53.60
C TRP A 342 -9.86 -15.71 54.19
N PHE A 343 -9.67 -16.73 53.34
CA PHE A 343 -9.43 -18.10 53.79
C PHE A 343 -8.13 -18.22 54.58
N THR A 344 -7.04 -17.63 54.09
CA THR A 344 -5.74 -17.67 54.78
C THR A 344 -5.77 -16.87 56.09
N THR A 345 -6.41 -15.70 56.11
CA THR A 345 -6.59 -14.91 57.33
C THR A 345 -7.46 -15.64 58.35
N GLY A 346 -8.58 -16.21 57.92
CA GLY A 346 -9.46 -17.00 58.79
C GLY A 346 -8.77 -18.24 59.36
N ALA A 347 -8.02 -18.97 58.53
CA ALA A 347 -7.22 -20.11 58.98
C ALA A 347 -6.14 -19.70 59.97
N ALA A 348 -5.45 -18.58 59.76
CA ALA A 348 -4.45 -18.05 60.67
C ALA A 348 -5.06 -17.68 62.03
N ILE A 349 -6.24 -17.03 62.04
CA ILE A 349 -6.98 -16.72 63.27
C ILE A 349 -7.38 -18.00 64.01
N LEU A 350 -7.91 -19.00 63.31
CA LEU A 350 -8.27 -20.29 63.91
C LEU A 350 -7.07 -21.01 64.51
N LEU A 351 -5.92 -21.01 63.83
CA LEU A 351 -4.67 -21.59 64.36
C LEU A 351 -4.21 -20.86 65.63
N LEU A 352 -4.30 -19.53 65.66
CA LEU A 352 -3.92 -18.72 66.81
C LEU A 352 -4.84 -18.99 68.00
N LEU A 353 -6.15 -19.09 67.78
CA LEU A 353 -7.12 -19.49 68.80
C LEU A 353 -6.86 -20.91 69.32
N ALA A 354 -6.56 -21.86 68.44
CA ALA A 354 -6.21 -23.22 68.84
C ALA A 354 -4.93 -23.28 69.70
N ALA A 355 -3.92 -22.48 69.35
CA ALA A 355 -2.68 -22.37 70.13
C ALA A 355 -2.93 -21.77 71.53
N VAL A 356 -3.77 -20.72 71.64
CA VAL A 356 -4.17 -20.15 72.93
C VAL A 356 -4.95 -21.19 73.76
N ALA A 357 -5.91 -21.88 73.16
CA ALA A 357 -6.68 -22.92 73.85
C ALA A 357 -5.80 -24.09 74.33
N GLN A 358 -4.82 -24.52 73.53
CA GLN A 358 -3.83 -25.53 73.92
C GLN A 358 -2.96 -25.04 75.08
N SER A 359 -2.51 -23.79 75.05
CA SER A 359 -1.71 -23.20 76.13
C SER A 359 -2.49 -23.15 77.45
N VAL A 360 -3.75 -22.69 77.44
CA VAL A 360 -4.63 -22.68 78.62
C VAL A 360 -4.88 -24.09 79.15
N ARG A 361 -5.12 -25.07 78.26
CA ARG A 361 -5.26 -26.49 78.66
C ARG A 361 -3.99 -27.03 79.31
N ARG A 362 -2.81 -26.65 78.80
CA ARG A 362 -1.51 -27.07 79.34
C ARG A 362 -1.27 -26.50 80.74
N VAL A 363 -1.56 -25.21 80.96
CA VAL A 363 -1.43 -24.56 82.27
C VAL A 363 -2.43 -25.13 83.28
N ARG A 364 -3.67 -25.43 82.87
CA ARG A 364 -4.67 -26.09 83.73
C ARG A 364 -4.26 -27.51 84.14
N ARG A 365 -3.60 -28.27 83.26
CA ARG A 365 -3.08 -29.61 83.59
C ARG A 365 -1.83 -29.54 84.50
N GLY A 366 -0.99 -28.52 84.37
CA GLY A 366 0.14 -28.30 85.28
C GLY A 366 -0.26 -27.91 86.71
N ARG A 367 -1.41 -27.23 86.89
CA ARG A 367 -1.97 -26.92 88.22
C ARG A 367 -2.69 -28.09 88.90
N ALA A 368 -3.09 -29.13 88.16
CA ALA A 368 -3.73 -30.32 88.72
C ALA A 368 -2.73 -31.33 89.30
N SER A 369 -1.42 -31.08 89.15
CA SER A 369 -0.32 -31.87 89.70
C SER A 369 0.36 -31.22 90.92
N GLU A 370 -0.24 -30.15 91.47
CA GLU A 370 0.28 -29.39 92.63
C GLU A 370 -0.74 -29.26 93.78
N ILE A 371 -1.82 -30.06 93.74
CA ILE A 371 -2.72 -30.36 94.86
C ILE A 371 -2.73 -31.87 95.01
#